data_AF-A0A4U9VUJ0-F1
#
_entry.id   AF-A0A4U9VUJ0-F1
#
_cell.length_a   1.000
_cell.length_b   1.000
_cell.length_c   1.000
_cell.angle_alpha   90.00
_cell.angle_beta   90.00
_cell.angle_gamma   90.00
#
_symmetry.space_group_name_H-M   'P 1'
#
loop_
_entity.id
_entity.type
_entity.pdbx_description
1 polymer ?
#
loop_
_entity_poly.entity_id
_entity_poly.type
_entity_poly.pdbx_seq_one_letter_code
_entity_poly.pdbx_strand_id
1 'polypeptide(L)'
;MFGNFIKYILIAGFNLSFTIAFAQGKQVMDKPKVDERIEILSIVFRLAGSREYSSDVFKRYVDRINEHYNPFKQHELINFTKKIRNENGIGYDAVMSMAIHLDGQFNLKQKNIDETLDKRWSRDNAKQFAKLLKKFYKDSDSKRFFHDNQALYNEVEARFLPIYEHLK
;
A
#
# COMPACT_ATOMS: atom_id res chain seq x y z
N MET A 1 18.86 66.29 9.04
CA MET A 1 18.68 65.27 7.98
C MET A 1 19.47 63.99 8.28
N PHE A 2 19.23 63.34 9.44
CA PHE A 2 19.88 62.07 9.80
C PHE A 2 18.91 61.08 10.48
N GLY A 3 17.64 61.44 10.67
CA GLY A 3 16.66 60.60 11.35
C GLY A 3 15.92 59.60 10.45
N ASN A 4 15.82 59.89 9.15
CA ASN A 4 15.11 59.00 8.22
C ASN A 4 16.01 57.91 7.63
N PHE A 5 17.33 58.06 7.68
CA PHE A 5 18.26 57.05 7.15
C PHE A 5 18.39 55.83 8.07
N ILE A 6 18.30 56.03 9.39
CA ILE A 6 18.36 54.94 10.38
C ILE A 6 17.07 54.09 10.38
N LYS A 7 15.92 54.69 10.07
CA LYS A 7 14.62 53.97 10.02
C LYS A 7 14.57 52.93 8.89
N TYR A 8 15.21 53.20 7.75
CA TYR A 8 15.24 52.24 6.63
C TYR A 8 16.31 51.16 6.79
N ILE A 9 17.39 51.40 7.54
CA ILE A 9 18.40 50.37 7.84
C ILE A 9 17.85 49.30 8.81
N LEU A 10 16.95 49.67 9.74
CA LEU A 10 16.29 48.72 10.62
C LEU A 10 15.18 47.90 9.93
N ILE A 11 14.62 48.37 8.81
CA ILE A 11 13.60 47.65 8.04
C ILE A 11 14.23 46.73 6.97
N ALA A 12 15.43 47.06 6.49
CA ALA A 12 16.19 46.21 5.57
C ALA A 12 16.85 44.99 6.24
N GLY A 13 17.10 45.04 7.55
CA GLY A 13 17.70 43.93 8.31
C GLY A 13 16.71 42.84 8.77
N PHE A 14 15.40 43.08 8.66
CA PHE A 14 14.37 42.15 9.17
C PHE A 14 13.73 41.27 8.08
N ASN A 15 14.07 41.49 6.80
CA ASN A 15 13.48 40.76 5.67
C ASN A 15 14.45 39.80 4.97
N LEU A 16 15.63 39.53 5.54
CA LEU A 16 16.62 38.62 4.94
C LEU A 16 16.90 37.36 5.77
N SER A 17 16.00 36.99 6.70
CA SER A 17 16.17 35.78 7.53
C SER A 17 14.98 34.82 7.47
N PHE A 18 13.95 35.07 6.66
CA PHE A 18 12.73 34.24 6.65
C PHE A 18 12.55 33.32 5.43
N THR A 19 13.56 33.26 4.57
CA THR A 19 13.65 32.29 3.47
C THR A 19 15.09 31.82 3.52
N ILE A 20 15.48 30.62 3.95
CA ILE A 20 15.08 29.31 3.47
C ILE A 20 15.51 28.35 4.60
N ALA A 21 14.69 28.18 5.64
CA ALA A 21 14.68 26.91 6.33
C ALA A 21 13.55 26.13 5.66
N PHE A 22 13.84 25.57 4.48
CA PHE A 22 13.16 24.32 4.15
C PHE A 22 13.48 23.44 5.35
N ALA A 23 12.50 23.26 6.23
CA ALA A 23 12.39 22.00 6.92
C ALA A 23 12.37 20.95 5.80
N GLN A 24 13.55 20.49 5.40
CA GLN A 24 13.73 19.13 4.98
C GLN A 24 13.34 18.33 6.21
N GLY A 25 12.02 18.20 6.45
CA GLY A 25 11.50 17.21 7.35
C GLY A 25 12.08 15.93 6.81
N LYS A 26 13.10 15.41 7.48
CA LYS A 26 13.77 14.17 7.10
C LYS A 26 12.64 13.20 6.84
N GLN A 27 12.43 12.82 5.59
CA GLN A 27 11.35 11.92 5.26
C GLN A 27 11.75 10.62 5.93
N VAL A 28 11.24 10.37 7.13
CA VAL A 28 11.53 9.17 7.89
C VAL A 28 10.73 8.08 7.19
N MET A 29 11.33 7.54 6.14
CA MET A 29 10.85 6.32 5.51
C MET A 29 11.00 5.22 6.55
N ASP A 30 9.90 4.60 6.95
CA ASP A 30 9.91 3.46 7.86
C ASP A 30 10.79 2.33 7.29
N LYS A 31 11.28 1.47 8.18
CA LYS A 31 12.02 0.28 7.72
C LYS A 31 11.11 -0.56 6.82
N PRO A 32 11.65 -1.08 5.70
CA PRO A 32 10.89 -1.93 4.80
C PRO A 32 10.42 -3.17 5.54
N LYS A 33 9.16 -3.53 5.33
CA LYS A 33 8.54 -4.71 5.91
C LYS A 33 7.54 -5.31 4.92
N VAL A 34 7.28 -6.60 5.05
CA VAL A 34 6.15 -7.25 4.41
C VAL A 34 4.88 -6.78 5.11
N ASP A 35 3.93 -6.29 4.33
CA ASP A 35 2.63 -5.86 4.82
C ASP A 35 1.57 -6.86 4.35
N GLU A 36 0.92 -7.54 5.29
CA GLU A 36 -0.12 -8.54 4.98
C GLU A 36 -1.24 -7.96 4.10
N ARG A 37 -1.56 -6.66 4.23
CA ARG A 37 -2.59 -6.01 3.41
C ARG A 37 -2.18 -5.93 1.96
N ILE A 38 -0.90 -5.66 1.70
CA ILE A 38 -0.36 -5.59 0.34
C ILE A 38 -0.29 -7.00 -0.26
N GLU A 39 0.20 -7.96 0.50
CA GLU A 39 0.42 -9.31 0.01
C GLU A 39 -0.89 -10.04 -0.27
N ILE A 40 -1.89 -9.97 0.63
CA ILE A 40 -3.17 -10.65 0.40
C ILE A 40 -3.92 -10.06 -0.80
N LEU A 41 -3.85 -8.75 -1.02
CA LEU A 41 -4.44 -8.12 -2.21
C LEU A 41 -3.71 -8.57 -3.48
N SER A 42 -2.38 -8.67 -3.44
CA SER A 42 -1.59 -9.19 -4.56
C SER A 42 -1.98 -10.63 -4.90
N ILE A 43 -2.16 -11.50 -3.90
CA ILE A 43 -2.65 -12.88 -4.07
C ILE A 43 -4.06 -12.90 -4.65
N VAL A 44 -4.99 -12.10 -4.13
CA VAL A 44 -6.38 -12.02 -4.64
C VAL A 44 -6.40 -11.60 -6.11
N PHE A 45 -5.61 -10.60 -6.49
CA PHE A 45 -5.54 -10.13 -7.87
C PHE A 45 -4.81 -11.12 -8.79
N ARG A 46 -3.81 -11.85 -8.29
CA ARG A 46 -3.21 -13.01 -8.98
C ARG A 46 -4.26 -14.08 -9.30
N LEU A 47 -5.05 -14.49 -8.29
CA LEU A 47 -6.13 -15.47 -8.46
C LEU A 47 -7.24 -14.97 -9.40
N ALA A 48 -7.45 -13.64 -9.45
CA ALA A 48 -8.36 -12.99 -10.39
C ALA A 48 -7.77 -12.80 -11.80
N GLY A 49 -6.54 -13.25 -12.06
CA GLY A 49 -5.90 -13.23 -13.38
C GLY A 49 -5.30 -11.87 -13.77
N SER A 50 -4.97 -11.00 -12.81
CA SER A 50 -4.17 -9.80 -13.10
C SER A 50 -2.74 -10.18 -13.46
N ARG A 51 -2.32 -9.83 -14.69
CA ARG A 51 -0.96 -10.10 -15.18
C ARG A 51 0.10 -9.44 -14.31
N GLU A 52 -0.16 -8.22 -13.87
CA GLU A 52 0.72 -7.41 -13.04
C GLU A 52 0.98 -8.00 -11.64
N TYR A 53 0.15 -8.95 -11.20
CA TYR A 53 0.31 -9.69 -9.94
C TYR A 53 0.68 -11.17 -10.14
N SER A 54 0.87 -11.60 -11.40
CA SER A 54 1.04 -13.02 -11.76
C SER A 54 2.45 -13.34 -12.27
N SER A 55 3.48 -12.69 -11.71
CA SER A 55 4.87 -13.06 -11.98
C SER A 55 5.17 -14.46 -11.45
N ASP A 56 5.88 -15.26 -12.24
CA ASP A 56 6.32 -16.62 -11.89
C ASP A 56 7.82 -16.72 -11.59
N VAL A 57 8.51 -15.59 -11.49
CA VAL A 57 9.97 -15.53 -11.26
C VAL A 57 10.37 -16.24 -9.96
N PHE A 58 9.62 -16.04 -8.87
CA PHE A 58 9.92 -16.67 -7.60
C PHE A 58 9.11 -17.96 -7.38
N LYS A 59 9.43 -18.99 -8.16
CA LYS A 59 8.69 -20.25 -8.20
C LYS A 59 8.40 -20.88 -6.83
N ARG A 60 9.37 -20.87 -5.91
CA ARG A 60 9.19 -21.44 -4.55
C ARG A 60 8.02 -20.80 -3.79
N TYR A 61 7.83 -19.49 -3.90
CA TYR A 61 6.73 -18.81 -3.23
C TYR A 61 5.42 -18.94 -4.01
N VAL A 62 5.49 -18.90 -5.35
CA VAL A 62 4.34 -19.16 -6.22
C VAL A 62 3.72 -20.53 -5.98
N ASP A 63 4.54 -21.56 -5.84
CA ASP A 63 4.07 -22.92 -5.58
C ASP A 63 3.32 -22.99 -4.24
N ARG A 64 3.79 -22.27 -3.21
CA ARG A 64 3.09 -22.15 -1.91
C ARG A 64 1.76 -21.41 -2.00
N ILE A 65 1.71 -20.30 -2.76
CA ILE A 65 0.45 -19.60 -3.04
C ILE A 65 -0.53 -20.54 -3.72
N ASN A 66 -0.08 -21.26 -4.75
CA ASN A 66 -0.94 -22.16 -5.51
C ASN A 66 -1.45 -23.32 -4.63
N GLU A 67 -0.57 -23.98 -3.88
CA GLU A 67 -0.94 -25.07 -2.98
C GLU A 67 -2.01 -24.64 -1.98
N HIS A 68 -1.86 -23.45 -1.39
CA HIS A 68 -2.79 -22.95 -0.39
C HIS A 68 -4.09 -22.39 -0.99
N TYR A 69 -4.00 -21.58 -2.05
CA TYR A 69 -5.13 -20.78 -2.54
C TYR A 69 -5.89 -21.38 -3.74
N ASN A 70 -5.37 -22.43 -4.40
CA ASN A 70 -6.06 -23.07 -5.53
C ASN A 70 -7.52 -23.47 -5.24
N PRO A 71 -7.86 -24.04 -4.06
CA PRO A 71 -9.23 -24.40 -3.72
C PRO A 71 -10.20 -23.20 -3.71
N PHE A 72 -9.69 -21.98 -3.53
CA PHE A 72 -10.48 -20.76 -3.38
C PHE A 72 -10.60 -19.92 -4.66
N LYS A 73 -10.17 -20.45 -5.82
CA LYS A 73 -10.26 -19.76 -7.12
C LYS A 73 -11.69 -19.37 -7.53
N GLN A 74 -12.70 -20.05 -6.98
CA GLN A 74 -14.12 -19.77 -7.21
C GLN A 74 -14.78 -19.02 -6.03
N HIS A 75 -14.00 -18.58 -5.04
CA HIS A 75 -14.52 -17.79 -3.93
C HIS A 75 -15.15 -16.48 -4.44
N GLU A 76 -16.22 -16.03 -3.79
CA GLU A 76 -16.99 -14.84 -4.19
C GLU A 76 -16.13 -13.58 -4.32
N LEU A 77 -15.11 -13.41 -3.47
CA LEU A 77 -14.12 -12.34 -3.61
C LEU A 77 -13.41 -12.38 -4.95
N ILE A 78 -12.99 -13.56 -5.44
CA ILE A 78 -12.23 -13.67 -6.69
C ILE A 78 -13.13 -13.34 -7.88
N ASN A 79 -14.39 -13.79 -7.85
CA ASN A 79 -15.37 -13.45 -8.87
C ASN A 79 -15.72 -11.95 -8.86
N PHE A 80 -15.90 -11.37 -7.68
CA PHE A 80 -16.10 -9.93 -7.52
C PHE A 80 -14.90 -9.13 -8.03
N THR A 81 -13.68 -9.59 -7.73
CA THR A 81 -12.44 -8.97 -8.18
C THR A 81 -12.36 -9.00 -9.71
N LYS A 82 -12.62 -10.14 -10.36
CA LYS A 82 -12.68 -10.23 -11.83
C LYS A 82 -13.68 -9.23 -12.42
N LYS A 83 -14.86 -9.10 -11.81
CA LYS A 83 -15.90 -8.16 -12.23
C LYS A 83 -15.41 -6.71 -12.19
N ILE A 84 -14.97 -6.22 -11.02
CA ILE A 84 -14.56 -4.81 -10.86
C ILE A 84 -13.28 -4.47 -11.64
N ARG A 85 -12.40 -5.46 -11.89
CA ARG A 85 -11.26 -5.29 -12.81
C ARG A 85 -11.74 -4.96 -14.23
N ASN A 86 -12.70 -5.73 -14.73
CA ASN A 86 -13.21 -5.58 -16.09
C ASN A 86 -14.10 -4.34 -16.25
N GLU A 87 -14.94 -4.04 -15.25
CA GLU A 87 -15.92 -2.94 -15.32
C GLU A 87 -15.33 -1.57 -14.95
N ASN A 88 -14.38 -1.53 -14.01
CA ASN A 88 -13.84 -0.28 -13.46
C ASN A 88 -12.35 -0.07 -13.74
N GLY A 89 -11.67 -1.03 -14.37
CA GLY A 89 -10.24 -0.93 -14.66
C GLY A 89 -9.35 -0.99 -13.42
N ILE A 90 -9.84 -1.56 -12.32
CA ILE A 90 -9.06 -1.71 -11.07
C ILE A 90 -7.91 -2.68 -11.33
N GLY A 91 -6.68 -2.22 -11.17
CA GLY A 91 -5.45 -2.99 -11.38
C GLY A 91 -4.25 -2.12 -11.05
N TYR A 92 -3.05 -2.69 -11.07
CA TYR A 92 -1.80 -1.97 -10.75
C TYR A 92 -1.92 -1.16 -9.44
N ASP A 93 -1.57 0.13 -9.49
CA ASP A 93 -1.56 1.07 -8.37
C ASP A 93 -2.91 1.22 -7.65
N ALA A 94 -4.06 1.03 -8.32
CA ALA A 94 -5.37 1.07 -7.63
C ALA A 94 -5.52 -0.01 -6.56
N VAL A 95 -4.89 -1.16 -6.75
CA VAL A 95 -4.92 -2.25 -5.77
C VAL A 95 -4.08 -1.87 -4.56
N MET A 96 -2.90 -1.29 -4.78
CA MET A 96 -2.03 -0.82 -3.69
C MET A 96 -2.65 0.37 -2.95
N SER A 97 -3.36 1.24 -3.66
CA SER A 97 -4.17 2.30 -3.07
C SER A 97 -5.21 1.70 -2.11
N MET A 98 -5.94 0.64 -2.50
CA MET A 98 -6.85 -0.03 -1.57
C MET A 98 -6.11 -0.62 -0.35
N ALA A 99 -4.97 -1.28 -0.54
CA ALA A 99 -4.22 -1.90 0.56
C ALA A 99 -3.85 -0.91 1.68
N ILE A 100 -3.41 0.31 1.32
CA ILE A 100 -3.03 1.33 2.31
C ILE A 100 -4.24 1.91 3.05
N HIS A 101 -5.44 1.86 2.44
CA HIS A 101 -6.71 2.29 3.03
C HIS A 101 -7.37 1.23 3.91
N LEU A 102 -6.79 0.03 4.01
CA LEU A 102 -7.23 -1.01 4.95
C LEU A 102 -6.45 -0.92 6.28
N ASP A 103 -7.12 -1.16 7.40
CA ASP A 103 -6.45 -1.40 8.70
C ASP A 103 -5.93 -2.84 8.81
N GLY A 104 -5.31 -3.19 9.94
CA GLY A 104 -4.78 -4.54 10.20
C GLY A 104 -5.84 -5.62 10.34
N GLN A 105 -7.12 -5.27 10.34
CA GLN A 105 -8.27 -6.18 10.36
C GLN A 105 -9.06 -6.11 9.05
N PHE A 106 -8.47 -5.49 8.02
CA PHE A 106 -9.03 -5.28 6.70
C PHE A 106 -10.36 -4.48 6.69
N ASN A 107 -10.57 -3.60 7.68
CA ASN A 107 -11.62 -2.60 7.58
C ASN A 107 -11.12 -1.40 6.79
N LEU A 108 -12.02 -0.78 6.03
CA LEU A 108 -11.73 0.51 5.40
C LEU A 108 -11.53 1.59 6.46
N LYS A 109 -10.39 2.28 6.37
CA LYS A 109 -10.14 3.50 7.14
C LYS A 109 -11.13 4.56 6.69
N GLN A 110 -11.85 5.17 7.64
CA GLN A 110 -12.88 6.17 7.33
C GLN A 110 -12.29 7.53 6.94
N LYS A 111 -11.08 7.84 7.43
CA LYS A 111 -10.42 9.12 7.18
C LYS A 111 -9.85 9.18 5.76
N ASN A 112 -10.15 10.27 5.04
CA ASN A 112 -9.61 10.64 3.73
C ASN A 112 -9.88 9.63 2.59
N ILE A 113 -10.75 8.64 2.78
CA ILE A 113 -11.03 7.64 1.73
C ILE A 113 -11.54 8.27 0.44
N ASP A 114 -12.39 9.28 0.53
CA ASP A 114 -12.96 9.96 -0.64
C ASP A 114 -11.94 10.91 -1.31
N GLU A 115 -10.83 11.22 -0.64
CA GLU A 115 -9.76 12.13 -1.15
C GLU A 115 -8.56 11.36 -1.73
N THR A 116 -8.17 10.23 -1.10
CA THR A 116 -6.89 9.57 -1.39
C THR A 116 -7.02 8.16 -1.96
N LEU A 117 -8.21 7.54 -1.92
CA LEU A 117 -8.43 6.27 -2.60
C LEU A 117 -8.42 6.48 -4.12
N ASP A 118 -7.83 5.54 -4.85
CA ASP A 118 -7.81 5.61 -6.31
C ASP A 118 -9.24 5.68 -6.86
N LYS A 119 -9.47 6.67 -7.74
CA LYS A 119 -10.79 7.00 -8.33
C LYS A 119 -11.49 5.84 -9.05
N ARG A 120 -10.76 4.77 -9.41
CA ARG A 120 -11.35 3.55 -9.99
C ARG A 120 -12.18 2.77 -8.98
N TRP A 121 -11.95 2.98 -7.69
CA TRP A 121 -12.80 2.44 -6.63
C TRP A 121 -14.00 3.34 -6.37
N SER A 122 -15.19 2.87 -6.73
CA SER A 122 -16.41 3.43 -6.13
C SER A 122 -16.46 3.09 -4.64
N ARG A 123 -17.11 3.93 -3.84
CA ARG A 123 -17.27 3.70 -2.40
C ARG A 123 -17.94 2.37 -2.09
N ASP A 124 -18.92 1.98 -2.90
CA ASP A 124 -19.65 0.72 -2.75
C ASP A 124 -18.78 -0.48 -3.12
N ASN A 125 -18.03 -0.40 -4.22
CA ASN A 125 -17.08 -1.45 -4.58
C ASN A 125 -16.00 -1.62 -3.52
N ALA A 126 -15.50 -0.52 -2.96
CA ALA A 126 -14.50 -0.57 -1.91
C ALA A 126 -15.03 -1.26 -0.64
N LYS A 127 -16.23 -0.89 -0.19
CA LYS A 127 -16.89 -1.50 0.99
C LYS A 127 -17.16 -2.98 0.77
N GLN A 128 -17.68 -3.34 -0.41
CA GLN A 128 -17.98 -4.72 -0.75
C GLN A 128 -16.69 -5.55 -0.84
N PHE A 129 -15.63 -5.02 -1.46
CA PHE A 129 -14.33 -5.68 -1.51
C PHE A 129 -13.78 -5.95 -0.11
N ALA A 130 -13.75 -4.95 0.77
CA ALA A 130 -13.25 -5.11 2.14
C ALA A 130 -14.05 -6.18 2.93
N LYS A 131 -15.38 -6.19 2.79
CA LYS A 131 -16.24 -7.24 3.38
C LYS A 131 -15.87 -8.63 2.86
N LEU A 132 -15.78 -8.80 1.54
CA LEU A 132 -15.44 -10.07 0.90
C LEU A 132 -14.00 -10.51 1.19
N LEU A 133 -13.08 -9.56 1.35
CA LEU A 133 -11.69 -9.82 1.73
C LEU A 133 -11.59 -10.43 3.12
N LYS A 134 -12.32 -9.88 4.11
CA LYS A 134 -12.35 -10.45 5.46
C LYS A 134 -12.88 -11.87 5.47
N LYS A 135 -13.92 -12.15 4.66
CA LYS A 135 -14.46 -13.49 4.50
C LYS A 135 -13.47 -14.43 3.82
N PHE A 136 -12.84 -14.01 2.73
CA PHE A 136 -11.80 -14.79 2.06
C PHE A 136 -10.63 -15.09 2.97
N TYR A 137 -10.13 -14.11 3.73
CA TYR A 137 -9.01 -14.30 4.65
C TYR A 137 -9.32 -15.38 5.71
N LYS A 138 -10.56 -15.40 6.22
CA LYS A 138 -11.04 -16.44 7.14
C LYS A 138 -11.20 -17.79 6.43
N ASP A 139 -11.93 -17.83 5.33
CA ASP A 139 -12.30 -19.08 4.65
C ASP A 139 -11.08 -19.78 4.05
N SER A 140 -10.08 -19.02 3.64
CA SER A 140 -8.81 -19.56 3.13
C SER A 140 -7.82 -19.98 4.20
N ASP A 141 -8.05 -19.66 5.48
CA ASP A 141 -7.04 -19.79 6.54
C ASP A 141 -5.74 -19.01 6.20
N SER A 142 -5.92 -17.79 5.67
CA SER A 142 -4.80 -16.93 5.27
C SER A 142 -3.87 -16.60 6.44
N LYS A 143 -4.40 -16.53 7.67
CA LYS A 143 -3.57 -16.34 8.87
C LYS A 143 -2.50 -17.42 8.99
N ARG A 144 -2.86 -18.69 8.76
CA ARG A 144 -1.91 -19.80 8.75
C ARG A 144 -0.92 -19.66 7.60
N PHE A 145 -1.39 -19.29 6.40
CA PHE A 145 -0.49 -19.06 5.26
C PHE A 145 0.59 -18.02 5.57
N PHE A 146 0.22 -16.87 6.15
CA PHE A 146 1.19 -15.83 6.50
C PHE A 146 2.16 -16.30 7.58
N HIS A 147 1.66 -16.98 8.61
CA HIS A 147 2.49 -17.57 9.66
C HIS A 147 3.52 -18.57 9.10
N ASP A 148 3.09 -19.50 8.23
CA ASP A 148 3.93 -20.56 7.65
C ASP A 148 4.98 -20.01 6.66
N ASN A 149 4.82 -18.76 6.23
CA ASN A 149 5.75 -18.05 5.35
C ASN A 149 6.57 -16.96 6.07
N GLN A 150 6.42 -16.80 7.39
CA GLN A 150 7.10 -15.74 8.15
C GLN A 150 8.62 -15.77 7.98
N ALA A 151 9.25 -16.96 7.97
CA ALA A 151 10.69 -17.09 7.78
C ALA A 151 11.13 -16.55 6.41
N LEU A 152 10.34 -16.77 5.36
CA LEU A 152 10.61 -16.24 4.03
C LEU A 152 10.46 -14.72 4.00
N TYR A 153 9.42 -14.19 4.64
CA TYR A 153 9.20 -12.74 4.72
C TYR A 153 10.36 -12.04 5.43
N ASN A 154 10.81 -12.57 6.58
CA ASN A 154 11.97 -12.05 7.30
C ASN A 154 13.24 -12.07 6.43
N GLU A 155 13.43 -13.11 5.61
CA GLU A 155 14.56 -13.19 4.68
C GLU A 155 14.48 -12.10 3.59
N VAL A 156 13.29 -11.87 3.01
CA VAL A 156 13.09 -10.81 2.00
C VAL A 156 13.35 -9.44 2.59
N GLU A 157 12.83 -9.15 3.79
CA GLU A 157 13.09 -7.90 4.51
C GLU A 157 14.59 -7.69 4.76
N ALA A 158 15.28 -8.71 5.27
CA ALA A 158 16.72 -8.66 5.52
C ALA A 158 17.53 -8.42 4.24
N ARG A 159 17.14 -9.04 3.12
CA ARG A 159 17.81 -8.86 1.82
C ARG A 159 17.55 -7.48 1.21
N PHE A 160 16.40 -6.86 1.49
CA PHE A 160 16.10 -5.51 1.00
C PHE A 160 16.72 -4.41 1.88
N LEU A 161 17.05 -4.71 3.13
CA LEU A 161 17.58 -3.75 4.09
C LEU A 161 18.84 -2.99 3.59
N PRO A 162 19.85 -3.63 2.98
CA PRO A 162 21.01 -2.90 2.45
C PRO A 162 20.63 -1.87 1.39
N ILE A 163 19.66 -2.18 0.51
CA ILE A 163 19.19 -1.23 -0.52
C ILE A 163 18.54 -0.02 0.16
N TYR A 164 17.67 -0.28 1.13
CA TYR A 164 17.01 0.77 1.90
C TYR A 164 18.01 1.67 2.66
N GLU A 165 19.08 1.10 3.22
CA GLU A 165 20.13 1.84 3.93
C GLU A 165 20.91 2.77 2.99
N HIS A 166 21.07 2.42 1.71
CA HIS A 166 21.69 3.30 0.71
C HIS A 166 20.77 4.44 0.24
N LEU A 167 19.46 4.36 0.48
CA LEU A 167 18.48 5.38 0.08
C LEU A 167 18.25 6.45 1.17
N LYS A 168 18.81 6.26 2.37
CA LYS A 168 18.72 7.19 3.50
C LYS A 168 19.87 8.19 3.53
#